data_AF-A0A973HMY6-F1
#
_entry.id   AF-A0A973HMY6-F1
#
_cell.length_a   1.000
_cell.length_b   1.000
_cell.length_c   1.000
_cell.angle_alpha   90.00
_cell.angle_beta   90.00
_cell.angle_gamma   90.00
#
_symmetry.space_group_name_H-M   'P 1'
#
loop_
_entity.id
_entity.type
_entity.pdbx_description
1 polymer ?
#
loop_
_entity_poly.entity_id
_entity_poly.type
_entity_poly.pdbx_seq_one_letter_code
_entity_poly.pdbx_strand_id
1 'polypeptide(L)'
;MENPFKPTPVLQTLLSAYNEKWAICFAQFEKFSELIWSENYHPTTIERIEWERYLPVTLYMEDLYHLSKAIVPEASIPLVIHQHKFRSIVDLWHILPANFQGAFTLDTENLERLLLALSSPAKFGTRLNRYPQQLNWLKENASLIPDQLSVIDYACGTGQGTYEIAELLKCLGKTASVTGLTIEVLDLWMAENKSVPHLDMYEEYTYPDTDCEPQFMCGDINSYSSKLHFQLILCNGLIGGPFLNQDEDYLQLWKKINEQTEKNSLFITGHSFHGAYNPERFIDYMPTNFQILVHEKETVIYQKDA
;
A
#
# COMPACT_ATOMS: atom_id res chain seq x y z
N MET A 1 14.29 -7.11 -9.66
CA MET A 1 13.52 -6.71 -10.87
C MET A 1 14.26 -5.61 -11.63
N GLU A 2 14.13 -5.53 -12.96
CA GLU A 2 14.67 -4.39 -13.73
C GLU A 2 13.98 -3.07 -13.32
N ASN A 3 14.66 -1.94 -13.45
CA ASN A 3 14.03 -0.62 -13.26
C ASN A 3 12.82 -0.47 -14.22
N PRO A 4 11.59 -0.25 -13.70
CA PRO A 4 10.39 -0.11 -14.52
C PRO A 4 10.35 1.21 -15.29
N PHE A 5 11.12 2.22 -14.85
CA PHE A 5 11.21 3.53 -15.49
C PHE A 5 12.14 3.47 -16.69
N LYS A 6 11.53 3.43 -17.88
CA LYS A 6 12.20 3.40 -19.18
C LYS A 6 11.65 4.55 -20.03
N PRO A 7 12.15 5.78 -19.85
CA PRO A 7 11.71 6.95 -20.60
C PRO A 7 11.71 6.71 -22.12
N THR A 8 10.58 6.95 -22.76
CA THR A 8 10.49 6.92 -24.22
C THR A 8 11.00 8.23 -24.83
N PRO A 9 11.42 8.24 -26.11
CA PRO A 9 11.86 9.47 -26.78
C PRO A 9 10.81 10.59 -26.80
N VAL A 10 9.52 10.26 -26.68
CA VAL A 10 8.41 11.22 -26.68
C VAL A 10 8.14 11.84 -25.31
N LEU A 11 8.74 11.31 -24.23
CA LEU A 11 8.47 11.76 -22.86
C LEU A 11 8.70 13.26 -22.69
N GLN A 12 9.80 13.81 -23.22
CA GLN A 12 10.13 15.23 -23.07
C GLN A 12 9.08 16.13 -23.73
N THR A 13 8.57 15.75 -24.90
CA THR A 13 7.51 16.49 -25.59
C THR A 13 6.20 16.45 -24.79
N LEU A 14 5.84 15.28 -24.26
CA LEU A 14 4.63 15.12 -23.43
C LEU A 14 4.73 15.91 -22.13
N LEU A 15 5.89 15.85 -21.48
CA LEU A 15 6.17 16.56 -20.23
C LEU A 15 6.13 18.08 -20.42
N SER A 16 6.70 18.59 -21.51
CA SER A 16 6.62 20.01 -21.85
C SER A 16 5.17 20.47 -22.06
N ALA A 17 4.38 19.70 -22.80
CA ALA A 17 2.97 20.02 -23.05
C ALA A 17 2.13 19.95 -21.76
N TYR A 18 2.39 18.94 -20.93
CA TYR A 18 1.80 18.81 -19.59
C TYR A 18 2.10 20.04 -18.73
N ASN A 19 3.37 20.42 -18.62
CA ASN A 19 3.81 21.54 -17.79
C ASN A 19 3.24 22.87 -18.28
N GLU A 20 3.20 23.10 -19.59
CA GLU A 20 2.61 24.31 -20.16
C GLU A 20 1.11 24.41 -19.83
N LYS A 21 0.35 23.32 -20.04
CA LYS A 21 -1.07 23.26 -19.73
C LYS A 21 -1.33 23.57 -18.26
N TRP A 22 -0.65 22.88 -17.36
CA TRP A 22 -0.91 23.00 -15.92
C TRP A 22 -0.39 24.31 -15.33
N ALA A 23 0.66 24.91 -15.90
CA ALA A 23 1.07 26.28 -15.55
C ALA A 23 -0.02 27.30 -15.92
N ILE A 24 -0.68 27.16 -17.07
CA ILE A 24 -1.80 28.02 -17.47
C ILE A 24 -3.00 27.85 -16.53
N CYS A 25 -3.39 26.60 -16.24
CA CYS A 25 -4.50 26.32 -15.31
C CYS A 25 -4.22 26.90 -13.92
N PHE A 26 -3.01 26.72 -13.40
CA PHE A 26 -2.63 27.26 -12.09
C PHE A 26 -2.61 28.80 -12.08
N ALA A 27 -2.07 29.45 -13.11
CA ALA A 27 -2.11 30.90 -13.24
C ALA A 27 -3.55 31.45 -13.32
N GLN A 28 -4.49 30.71 -13.92
CA GLN A 28 -5.91 31.07 -13.90
C GLN A 28 -6.52 30.92 -12.51
N PHE A 29 -6.20 29.83 -11.80
CA PHE A 29 -6.61 29.64 -10.41
C PHE A 29 -6.12 30.79 -9.53
N GLU A 30 -4.83 31.13 -9.55
CA GLU A 30 -4.26 32.23 -8.76
C GLU A 30 -4.88 33.59 -9.08
N LYS A 31 -5.30 33.80 -10.34
CA LYS A 31 -5.90 35.07 -10.78
C LYS A 31 -7.36 35.23 -10.35
N PHE A 32 -8.12 34.13 -10.29
CA PHE A 32 -9.58 34.19 -10.18
C PHE A 32 -10.14 33.55 -8.91
N SER A 33 -9.35 32.75 -8.19
CA SER A 33 -9.72 32.13 -6.93
C SER A 33 -9.15 32.94 -5.75
N GLU A 34 -9.93 33.07 -4.68
CA GLU A 34 -9.45 33.60 -3.39
C GLU A 34 -8.85 32.50 -2.49
N LEU A 35 -8.91 31.24 -2.93
CA LEU A 35 -8.45 30.10 -2.15
C LEU A 35 -6.92 30.00 -2.16
N ILE A 36 -6.35 29.75 -1.00
CA ILE A 36 -4.91 29.59 -0.80
C ILE A 36 -4.66 28.19 -0.27
N TRP A 37 -3.82 27.42 -0.97
CA TRP A 37 -3.37 26.12 -0.50
C TRP A 37 -2.46 26.27 0.73
N SER A 38 -2.62 25.38 1.70
CA SER A 38 -1.65 25.14 2.76
C SER A 38 -1.72 23.67 3.18
N GLU A 39 -0.65 23.12 3.77
CA GLU A 39 -0.56 21.70 4.14
C GLU A 39 -1.71 21.21 5.04
N ASN A 40 -2.27 22.10 5.88
CA ASN A 40 -3.39 21.78 6.79
C ASN A 40 -4.77 22.21 6.23
N TYR A 41 -4.85 22.54 4.95
CA TYR A 41 -6.06 23.06 4.33
C TYR A 41 -7.06 21.96 3.99
N HIS A 42 -8.16 21.89 4.73
CA HIS A 42 -9.26 20.97 4.44
C HIS A 42 -10.44 21.70 3.76
N PRO A 43 -10.62 21.55 2.44
CA PRO A 43 -11.67 22.28 1.75
C PRO A 43 -13.06 21.79 2.19
N THR A 44 -13.99 22.72 2.30
CA THR A 44 -15.43 22.47 2.32
C THR A 44 -15.92 21.95 0.96
N THR A 45 -17.17 21.51 0.88
CA THR A 45 -17.79 21.09 -0.40
C THR A 45 -17.79 22.24 -1.42
N ILE A 46 -18.04 23.47 -0.99
CA ILE A 46 -18.09 24.65 -1.87
C ILE A 46 -16.69 24.97 -2.39
N GLU A 47 -15.68 24.97 -1.51
CA GLU A 47 -14.30 25.22 -1.92
C GLU A 47 -13.78 24.16 -2.90
N ARG A 48 -14.17 22.89 -2.74
CA ARG A 48 -13.83 21.84 -3.73
C ARG A 48 -14.37 22.16 -5.12
N ILE A 49 -15.59 22.67 -5.23
CA ILE A 49 -16.17 23.07 -6.52
C ILE A 49 -15.33 24.19 -7.17
N GLU A 50 -14.83 25.12 -6.37
CA GLU A 50 -13.97 26.20 -6.86
C GLU A 50 -12.61 25.67 -7.32
N TRP A 51 -11.98 24.76 -6.57
CA TRP A 51 -10.77 24.05 -7.02
C TRP A 51 -11.01 23.32 -8.34
N GLU A 52 -12.08 22.53 -8.44
CA GLU A 52 -12.39 21.75 -9.65
C GLU A 52 -12.73 22.62 -10.87
N ARG A 53 -13.13 23.89 -10.68
CA ARG A 53 -13.36 24.82 -11.80
C ARG A 53 -12.08 25.11 -12.57
N TYR A 54 -10.95 25.26 -11.87
CA TYR A 54 -9.67 25.67 -12.47
C TYR A 54 -8.65 24.54 -12.55
N LEU A 55 -8.73 23.59 -11.61
CA LEU A 55 -7.77 22.52 -11.42
C LEU A 55 -8.50 21.17 -11.28
N PRO A 56 -9.26 20.76 -12.31
CA PRO A 56 -10.08 19.55 -12.26
C PRO A 56 -9.20 18.30 -12.08
N VAL A 57 -9.38 17.61 -10.97
CA VAL A 57 -8.55 16.45 -10.61
C VAL A 57 -8.68 15.32 -11.61
N THR A 58 -9.86 15.10 -12.20
CA THR A 58 -10.03 14.06 -13.23
C THR A 58 -9.13 14.31 -14.43
N LEU A 59 -9.07 15.55 -14.95
CA LEU A 59 -8.19 15.88 -16.09
C LEU A 59 -6.72 15.80 -15.69
N TYR A 60 -6.36 16.17 -14.46
CA TYR A 60 -4.99 16.01 -13.94
C TYR A 60 -4.55 14.55 -13.96
N MET A 61 -5.41 13.66 -13.45
CA MET A 61 -5.13 12.23 -13.42
C MET A 61 -5.13 11.60 -14.83
N GLU A 62 -5.96 12.06 -15.75
CA GLU A 62 -5.94 11.63 -17.17
C GLU A 62 -4.64 12.05 -17.88
N ASP A 63 -4.20 13.29 -17.67
CA ASP A 63 -2.93 13.76 -18.21
C ASP A 63 -1.76 12.98 -17.61
N LEU A 64 -1.77 12.76 -16.29
CA LEU A 64 -0.78 11.91 -15.62
C LEU A 64 -0.77 10.50 -16.19
N TYR A 65 -1.93 9.88 -16.41
CA TYR A 65 -2.03 8.55 -17.03
C TYR A 65 -1.31 8.52 -18.39
N HIS A 66 -1.57 9.51 -19.25
CA HIS A 66 -0.92 9.60 -20.55
C HIS A 66 0.59 9.79 -20.44
N LEU A 67 1.05 10.58 -19.48
CA LEU A 67 2.46 10.80 -19.19
C LEU A 67 3.12 9.53 -18.64
N SER A 68 2.44 8.78 -17.76
CA SER A 68 2.94 7.53 -17.17
C SER A 68 3.21 6.46 -18.22
N LYS A 69 2.35 6.32 -19.23
CA LYS A 69 2.58 5.37 -20.35
C LYS A 69 3.88 5.63 -21.13
N ALA A 70 4.43 6.83 -21.04
CA ALA A 70 5.67 7.21 -21.71
C ALA A 70 6.93 6.88 -20.90
N ILE A 71 6.78 6.40 -19.66
CA ILE A 71 7.90 6.10 -18.76
C ILE A 71 7.82 4.72 -18.10
N VAL A 72 6.62 4.17 -17.88
CA VAL A 72 6.43 2.82 -17.31
C VAL A 72 5.49 1.96 -18.17
N PRO A 73 5.59 0.62 -18.11
CA PRO A 73 4.57 -0.26 -18.66
C PRO A 73 3.19 0.03 -18.08
N GLU A 74 2.13 -0.21 -18.84
CA GLU A 74 0.75 0.06 -18.40
C GLU A 74 0.38 -0.67 -17.09
N ALA A 75 0.85 -1.90 -16.91
CA ALA A 75 0.64 -2.67 -15.68
C ALA A 75 1.33 -2.07 -14.44
N SER A 76 2.28 -1.15 -14.62
CA SER A 76 2.99 -0.46 -13.55
C SER A 76 2.44 0.93 -13.25
N ILE A 77 1.37 1.35 -13.93
CA ILE A 77 0.72 2.62 -13.62
C ILE A 77 -0.09 2.44 -12.32
N PRO A 78 0.12 3.27 -11.28
CA PRO A 78 -0.60 3.18 -10.02
C PRO A 78 -2.12 3.06 -10.18
N LEU A 79 -2.78 2.16 -9.45
CA LEU A 79 -4.23 1.97 -9.56
C LEU A 79 -5.02 3.25 -9.26
N VAL A 80 -4.48 4.09 -8.38
CA VAL A 80 -5.09 5.37 -8.01
C VAL A 80 -5.26 6.31 -9.21
N ILE A 81 -4.38 6.20 -10.22
CA ILE A 81 -4.50 6.94 -11.48
C ILE A 81 -5.68 6.44 -12.30
N HIS A 82 -5.88 5.13 -12.37
CA HIS A 82 -6.99 4.53 -13.12
C HIS A 82 -8.37 4.79 -12.50
N GLN A 83 -8.44 4.94 -11.18
CA GLN A 83 -9.72 4.97 -10.47
C GLN A 83 -10.36 6.36 -10.39
N HIS A 84 -9.58 7.44 -10.53
CA HIS A 84 -10.06 8.83 -10.48
C HIS A 84 -10.99 9.15 -9.27
N LYS A 85 -10.70 8.58 -8.09
CA LYS A 85 -11.62 8.63 -6.93
C LYS A 85 -11.58 9.91 -6.11
N PHE A 86 -10.70 10.86 -6.42
CA PHE A 86 -10.60 12.11 -5.68
C PHE A 86 -11.72 13.07 -6.03
N ARG A 87 -12.19 13.83 -5.04
CA ARG A 87 -13.21 14.86 -5.24
C ARG A 87 -12.61 16.20 -5.64
N SER A 88 -11.32 16.39 -5.41
CA SER A 88 -10.56 17.58 -5.79
C SER A 88 -9.06 17.30 -5.83
N ILE A 89 -8.29 18.18 -6.48
CA ILE A 89 -6.81 18.10 -6.47
C ILE A 89 -6.23 18.20 -5.06
N VAL A 90 -6.92 18.90 -4.16
CA VAL A 90 -6.53 19.02 -2.76
C VAL A 90 -6.68 17.68 -2.03
N ASP A 91 -7.72 16.90 -2.33
CA ASP A 91 -7.87 15.55 -1.75
C ASP A 91 -6.75 14.61 -2.23
N LEU A 92 -6.21 14.81 -3.44
CA LEU A 92 -5.03 14.12 -3.93
C LEU A 92 -3.77 14.56 -3.18
N TRP A 93 -3.53 15.87 -3.02
CA TRP A 93 -2.35 16.36 -2.31
C TRP A 93 -2.25 15.86 -0.87
N HIS A 94 -3.37 15.71 -0.17
CA HIS A 94 -3.38 15.19 1.20
C HIS A 94 -2.85 13.76 1.37
N ILE A 95 -2.74 12.98 0.29
CA ILE A 95 -2.13 11.64 0.35
C ILE A 95 -0.66 11.64 -0.09
N LEU A 96 -0.20 12.71 -0.74
CA LEU A 96 1.14 12.81 -1.32
C LEU A 96 2.15 13.40 -0.32
N PRO A 97 3.45 13.07 -0.47
CA PRO A 97 4.54 13.76 0.22
C PRO A 97 4.52 15.28 -0.03
N ALA A 98 4.98 16.06 0.96
CA ALA A 98 4.91 17.53 0.95
C ALA A 98 5.53 18.18 -0.30
N ASN A 99 6.58 17.60 -0.87
CA ASN A 99 7.24 18.10 -2.09
C ASN A 99 6.38 17.98 -3.36
N PHE A 100 5.32 17.16 -3.35
CA PHE A 100 4.36 17.05 -4.46
C PHE A 100 3.06 17.84 -4.21
N GLN A 101 2.86 18.34 -2.99
CA GLN A 101 1.67 19.13 -2.66
C GLN A 101 1.79 20.52 -3.27
N GLY A 102 0.79 20.96 -4.02
CA GLY A 102 0.85 22.23 -4.75
C GLY A 102 1.67 22.18 -6.05
N ALA A 103 2.30 21.05 -6.38
CA ALA A 103 3.13 20.92 -7.57
C ALA A 103 2.27 20.58 -8.80
N PHE A 104 2.40 21.39 -9.85
CA PHE A 104 1.67 21.25 -11.11
C PHE A 104 2.57 21.01 -12.32
N THR A 105 3.86 21.25 -12.16
CA THR A 105 4.87 21.00 -13.18
C THR A 105 5.84 19.94 -12.68
N LEU A 106 6.28 19.07 -13.57
CA LEU A 106 7.13 17.93 -13.27
C LEU A 106 8.35 17.94 -14.19
N ASP A 107 9.49 17.51 -13.67
CA ASP A 107 10.58 16.97 -14.49
C ASP A 107 10.49 15.44 -14.52
N THR A 108 11.40 14.78 -15.24
CA THR A 108 11.41 13.30 -15.33
C THR A 108 11.57 12.65 -13.96
N GLU A 109 12.47 13.15 -13.11
CA GLU A 109 12.75 12.55 -11.80
C GLU A 109 11.55 12.69 -10.86
N ASN A 110 10.93 13.87 -10.84
CA ASN A 110 9.73 14.15 -10.07
C ASN A 110 8.52 13.36 -10.57
N LEU A 111 8.43 13.06 -11.86
CA LEU A 111 7.41 12.15 -12.38
C LEU A 111 7.60 10.73 -11.84
N GLU A 112 8.82 10.19 -11.86
CA GLU A 112 9.10 8.84 -11.32
C GLU A 112 8.74 8.78 -9.84
N ARG A 113 9.25 9.73 -9.04
CA ARG A 113 8.96 9.82 -7.61
C ARG A 113 7.47 10.04 -7.32
N LEU A 114 6.75 10.81 -8.14
CA LEU A 114 5.30 10.98 -8.01
C LEU A 114 4.56 9.66 -8.27
N LEU A 115 4.94 8.88 -9.28
CA LEU A 115 4.33 7.58 -9.55
C LEU A 115 4.55 6.59 -8.40
N LEU A 116 5.74 6.59 -7.81
CA LEU A 116 6.04 5.79 -6.61
C LEU A 116 5.20 6.27 -5.40
N ALA A 117 5.05 7.58 -5.22
CA ALA A 117 4.21 8.16 -4.17
C ALA A 117 2.72 7.86 -4.35
N LEU A 118 2.25 7.74 -5.58
CA LEU A 118 0.87 7.38 -5.89
C LEU A 118 0.60 5.88 -5.67
N SER A 119 1.60 5.03 -5.90
CA SER A 119 1.56 3.58 -5.59
C SER A 119 1.52 3.33 -4.09
N SER A 120 2.44 3.96 -3.34
CA SER A 120 2.54 3.84 -1.88
C SER A 120 2.51 5.22 -1.21
N PRO A 121 1.32 5.83 -1.04
CA PRO A 121 1.18 7.15 -0.42
C PRO A 121 1.66 7.11 1.04
N ALA A 122 2.35 8.14 1.53
CA ALA A 122 2.96 8.14 2.88
C ALA A 122 1.96 7.85 4.01
N LYS A 123 0.77 8.46 3.92
CA LYS A 123 -0.38 8.21 4.80
C LYS A 123 -0.79 6.74 4.83
N PHE A 124 -0.52 6.06 3.73
CA PHE A 124 -0.80 4.67 3.48
C PHE A 124 0.49 3.79 3.51
N GLY A 125 1.65 4.36 3.82
CA GLY A 125 2.92 3.67 3.65
C GLY A 125 3.12 2.60 4.71
N THR A 126 3.77 1.50 4.32
CA THR A 126 4.38 0.55 5.25
C THR A 126 5.61 1.20 5.89
N ARG A 127 5.73 1.07 7.22
CA ARG A 127 6.86 1.58 8.01
C ARG A 127 7.28 0.52 9.01
N LEU A 128 8.51 0.63 9.52
CA LEU A 128 8.97 -0.28 10.56
C LEU A 128 8.16 -0.15 11.84
N ASN A 129 8.09 -1.25 12.58
CA ASN A 129 7.47 -1.37 13.89
C ASN A 129 6.02 -0.87 13.90
N ARG A 130 5.32 -1.10 12.79
CA ARG A 130 3.95 -0.59 12.61
C ARG A 130 2.92 -1.33 13.47
N TYR A 131 3.12 -2.62 13.68
CA TYR A 131 2.29 -3.46 14.55
C TYR A 131 3.15 -4.11 15.65
N PRO A 132 3.64 -3.31 16.62
CA PRO A 132 4.58 -3.78 17.64
C PRO A 132 4.01 -4.92 18.49
N GLN A 133 2.69 -4.93 18.74
CA GLN A 133 2.04 -5.99 19.50
C GLN A 133 2.11 -7.34 18.77
N GLN A 134 1.97 -7.37 17.43
CA GLN A 134 2.12 -8.60 16.64
C GLN A 134 3.53 -9.17 16.79
N LEU A 135 4.55 -8.32 16.63
CA LEU A 135 5.95 -8.73 16.72
C LEU A 135 6.31 -9.23 18.13
N ASN A 136 5.84 -8.53 19.17
CA ASN A 136 6.08 -8.93 20.56
C ASN A 136 5.38 -10.24 20.89
N TRP A 137 4.13 -10.42 20.46
CA TRP A 137 3.40 -11.66 20.68
C TRP A 137 4.10 -12.85 20.02
N LEU A 138 4.59 -12.70 18.78
CA LEU A 138 5.34 -13.75 18.09
C LEU A 138 6.65 -14.10 18.83
N LYS A 139 7.34 -13.12 19.43
CA LYS A 139 8.54 -13.36 20.25
C LYS A 139 8.20 -14.16 21.51
N GLU A 140 7.18 -13.74 22.25
CA GLU A 140 6.75 -14.35 23.51
C GLU A 140 6.19 -15.76 23.31
N ASN A 141 5.61 -16.02 22.14
CA ASN A 141 4.97 -17.29 21.78
C ASN A 141 5.77 -18.08 20.74
N ALA A 142 7.09 -17.90 20.68
CA ALA A 142 7.96 -18.55 19.70
C ALA A 142 7.88 -20.09 19.72
N SER A 143 7.46 -20.70 20.84
CA SER A 143 7.20 -22.14 20.95
C SER A 143 5.99 -22.63 20.16
N LEU A 144 5.05 -21.73 19.83
CA LEU A 144 3.89 -22.04 18.98
C LEU A 144 4.23 -21.97 17.49
N ILE A 145 5.38 -21.40 17.14
CA ILE A 145 5.83 -21.23 15.76
C ILE A 145 6.73 -22.42 15.41
N PRO A 146 6.44 -23.20 14.35
CA PRO A 146 7.27 -24.33 13.96
C PRO A 146 8.64 -23.87 13.49
N ASP A 147 9.66 -24.72 13.66
CA ASP A 147 11.05 -24.40 13.32
C ASP A 147 11.28 -24.22 11.81
N GLN A 148 10.42 -24.83 10.98
CA GLN A 148 10.37 -24.62 9.53
C GLN A 148 8.97 -24.18 9.15
N LEU A 149 8.88 -23.07 8.40
CA LEU A 149 7.59 -22.51 8.02
C LEU A 149 7.59 -21.77 6.69
N SER A 150 6.43 -21.76 6.05
CA SER A 150 6.07 -20.88 4.96
C SER A 150 5.17 -19.76 5.48
N VAL A 151 5.50 -18.53 5.10
CA VAL A 151 4.83 -17.30 5.53
C VAL A 151 4.35 -16.55 4.29
N ILE A 152 3.13 -16.02 4.34
CA ILE A 152 2.64 -15.08 3.34
C ILE A 152 2.12 -13.81 4.01
N ASP A 153 2.57 -12.67 3.51
CA ASP A 153 2.15 -11.33 3.91
C ASP A 153 1.30 -10.71 2.80
N TYR A 154 -0.02 -10.72 3.00
CA TYR A 154 -0.98 -10.15 2.09
C TYR A 154 -1.05 -8.63 2.23
N ALA A 155 -1.04 -7.95 1.08
CA ALA A 155 -0.89 -6.49 0.98
C ALA A 155 0.37 -5.99 1.69
N CYS A 156 1.49 -6.61 1.36
CA CYS A 156 2.80 -6.26 1.90
C CYS A 156 3.25 -4.82 1.57
N GLY A 157 2.58 -4.13 0.64
CA GLY A 157 2.96 -2.78 0.20
C GLY A 157 4.41 -2.76 -0.29
N THR A 158 5.20 -1.80 0.21
CA THR A 158 6.63 -1.72 -0.11
C THR A 158 7.50 -2.70 0.69
N GLY A 159 6.91 -3.64 1.43
CA GLY A 159 7.60 -4.83 1.96
C GLY A 159 8.29 -4.67 3.31
N GLN A 160 8.29 -3.49 3.95
CA GLN A 160 8.95 -3.28 5.25
C GLN A 160 8.45 -4.29 6.30
N GLY A 161 7.13 -4.49 6.41
CA GLY A 161 6.55 -5.47 7.35
C GLY A 161 6.95 -6.91 7.03
N THR A 162 7.06 -7.25 5.75
CA THR A 162 7.52 -8.58 5.30
C THR A 162 8.97 -8.82 5.71
N TYR A 163 9.85 -7.83 5.55
CA TYR A 163 11.24 -7.92 6.01
C TYR A 163 11.33 -7.99 7.55
N GLU A 164 10.51 -7.22 8.28
CA GLU A 164 10.48 -7.29 9.75
C GLU A 164 10.10 -8.69 10.25
N ILE A 165 9.12 -9.33 9.62
CA ILE A 165 8.72 -10.70 9.96
C ILE A 165 9.84 -11.68 9.62
N ALA A 166 10.48 -11.55 8.46
CA ALA A 166 11.59 -12.42 8.08
C ALA A 166 12.76 -12.32 9.07
N GLU A 167 13.15 -11.11 9.44
CA GLU A 167 14.23 -10.88 10.42
C GLU A 167 13.84 -11.38 11.81
N LEU A 168 12.60 -11.16 12.24
CA LEU A 168 12.11 -11.70 13.51
C LEU A 168 12.21 -13.23 13.54
N LEU A 169 11.73 -13.91 12.52
CA LEU A 169 11.76 -15.37 12.46
C LEU A 169 13.19 -15.91 12.47
N LYS A 170 14.11 -15.25 11.75
CA LYS A 170 15.55 -15.55 11.80
C LYS A 170 16.11 -15.38 13.22
N CYS A 171 15.80 -14.27 13.89
CA CYS A 171 16.21 -14.01 15.28
C CYS A 171 15.67 -15.07 16.28
N LEU A 172 14.49 -15.62 16.01
CA LEU A 172 13.90 -16.71 16.79
C LEU A 172 14.48 -18.10 16.44
N GLY A 173 15.49 -18.17 15.56
CA GLY A 173 16.11 -19.42 15.12
C GLY A 173 15.23 -20.24 14.17
N LYS A 174 14.24 -19.62 13.51
CA LYS A 174 13.31 -20.29 12.60
C LYS A 174 13.82 -20.24 11.17
N THR A 175 13.62 -21.32 10.43
CA THR A 175 13.87 -21.38 8.98
C THR A 175 12.58 -21.06 8.23
N ALA A 176 12.46 -19.84 7.71
CA ALA A 176 11.23 -19.37 7.07
C ALA A 176 11.41 -19.10 5.58
N SER A 177 10.45 -19.54 4.76
CA SER A 177 10.22 -18.97 3.42
C SER A 177 9.14 -17.91 3.56
N VAL A 178 9.49 -16.65 3.32
CA VAL A 178 8.60 -15.50 3.50
C VAL A 178 8.27 -14.89 2.15
N THR A 179 6.97 -14.75 1.86
CA THR A 179 6.47 -14.17 0.62
C THR A 179 5.59 -12.96 0.89
N GLY A 180 5.92 -11.80 0.33
CA GLY A 180 5.03 -10.64 0.27
C GLY A 180 4.20 -10.63 -1.01
N LEU A 181 2.89 -10.36 -0.91
CA LEU A 181 2.01 -10.16 -2.05
C LEU A 181 1.47 -8.73 -2.05
N THR A 182 1.63 -8.01 -3.16
CA THR A 182 1.01 -6.68 -3.39
C THR A 182 0.33 -6.65 -4.75
N ILE A 183 -0.69 -5.81 -4.92
CA ILE A 183 -1.37 -5.63 -6.21
C ILE A 183 -0.63 -4.60 -7.09
N GLU A 184 0.15 -3.71 -6.48
CA GLU A 184 0.85 -2.63 -7.17
C GLU A 184 2.25 -3.08 -7.62
N VAL A 185 2.53 -2.98 -8.92
CA VAL A 185 3.84 -3.40 -9.47
C VAL A 185 4.98 -2.49 -8.98
N LEU A 186 4.70 -1.21 -8.77
CA LEU A 186 5.70 -0.27 -8.25
C LEU A 186 6.02 -0.53 -6.77
N ASP A 187 5.05 -0.97 -5.97
CA ASP A 187 5.28 -1.44 -4.60
C ASP A 187 6.22 -2.64 -4.58
N LEU A 188 5.97 -3.61 -5.47
CA LEU A 188 6.84 -4.77 -5.64
C LEU A 188 8.27 -4.36 -5.99
N TRP A 189 8.43 -3.42 -6.92
CA TRP A 189 9.76 -2.90 -7.26
C TRP A 189 10.44 -2.22 -6.06
N MET A 190 9.71 -1.39 -5.29
CA MET A 190 10.24 -0.75 -4.08
C MET A 190 10.69 -1.78 -3.03
N ALA A 191 9.88 -2.83 -2.81
CA ALA A 191 10.17 -3.91 -1.88
C ALA A 191 11.44 -4.70 -2.24
N GLU A 192 11.60 -5.06 -3.51
CA GLU A 192 12.78 -5.80 -3.98
C GLU A 192 14.06 -4.95 -3.93
N ASN A 193 13.96 -3.65 -4.12
CA ASN A 193 15.11 -2.74 -4.10
C ASN A 193 15.36 -2.13 -2.71
N LYS A 194 14.56 -2.48 -1.70
CA LYS A 194 14.62 -1.90 -0.34
C LYS A 194 14.66 -0.36 -0.40
N SER A 195 13.82 0.25 -1.25
CA SER A 195 13.89 1.68 -1.56
C SER A 195 12.52 2.31 -1.75
N VAL A 196 12.31 3.45 -1.08
CA VAL A 196 11.12 4.32 -1.18
C VAL A 196 11.57 5.76 -1.48
N PRO A 197 12.06 6.04 -2.71
CA PRO A 197 12.78 7.28 -3.01
C PRO A 197 11.91 8.55 -2.95
N HIS A 198 10.59 8.40 -2.90
CA HIS A 198 9.67 9.52 -2.62
C HIS A 198 9.56 9.88 -1.14
N LEU A 199 10.18 9.07 -0.25
CA LEU A 199 10.19 9.24 1.21
C LEU A 199 11.61 9.20 1.79
N ASP A 200 12.64 9.42 0.97
CA ASP A 200 14.06 9.41 1.38
C ASP A 200 14.39 10.37 2.54
N MET A 201 13.57 11.39 2.75
CA MET A 201 13.65 12.33 3.86
C MET A 201 13.07 11.84 5.20
N TYR A 202 12.41 10.67 5.26
CA TYR A 202 11.73 10.17 6.45
C TYR A 202 12.39 8.89 7.00
N GLU A 203 13.09 9.00 8.12
CA GLU A 203 13.79 7.88 8.77
C GLU A 203 12.87 6.70 9.13
N GLU A 204 11.57 6.93 9.37
CA GLU A 204 10.65 5.86 9.74
C GLU A 204 10.28 4.90 8.59
N TYR A 205 10.60 5.25 7.34
CA TYR A 205 10.29 4.44 6.15
C TYR A 205 11.48 3.61 5.65
N THR A 206 12.54 3.49 6.44
CA THR A 206 13.70 2.62 6.15
C THR A 206 13.33 1.13 6.19
N TYR A 207 14.17 0.30 5.57
CA TYR A 207 14.10 -1.16 5.67
C TYR A 207 14.93 -1.65 6.86
N PRO A 208 14.60 -2.80 7.46
CA PRO A 208 15.45 -3.34 8.51
C PRO A 208 16.79 -3.76 7.91
N ASP A 209 17.87 -3.57 8.66
CA ASP A 209 19.20 -4.08 8.28
C ASP A 209 19.21 -5.61 8.47
N THR A 210 18.99 -6.33 7.36
CA THR A 210 18.83 -7.79 7.38
C THR A 210 19.39 -8.43 6.11
N ASP A 211 20.04 -9.58 6.29
CA ASP A 211 20.42 -10.50 5.21
C ASP A 211 19.26 -11.42 4.78
N CYS A 212 18.07 -11.26 5.38
CA CYS A 212 16.89 -11.99 4.92
C CYS A 212 16.46 -11.46 3.56
N GLU A 213 16.12 -12.39 2.67
CA GLU A 213 15.66 -12.10 1.32
C GLU A 213 14.27 -12.74 1.10
N PRO A 214 13.19 -12.09 1.58
CA PRO A 214 11.83 -12.49 1.26
C PRO A 214 11.60 -12.46 -0.25
N GLN A 215 10.66 -13.28 -0.71
CA GLN A 215 10.18 -13.24 -2.08
C GLN A 215 9.01 -12.28 -2.17
N PHE A 216 8.91 -11.53 -3.25
CA PHE A 216 7.77 -10.64 -3.48
C PHE A 216 7.06 -11.01 -4.77
N MET A 217 5.75 -10.85 -4.78
CA MET A 217 4.90 -11.18 -5.91
C MET A 217 3.87 -10.08 -6.15
N CYS A 218 3.56 -9.85 -7.42
CA CYS A 218 2.44 -9.00 -7.83
C CYS A 218 1.21 -9.87 -8.05
N GLY A 219 0.10 -9.53 -7.40
CA GLY A 219 -1.17 -10.21 -7.61
C GLY A 219 -2.27 -9.72 -6.68
N ASP A 220 -3.51 -9.91 -7.14
CA ASP A 220 -4.68 -9.68 -6.31
C ASP A 220 -4.86 -10.87 -5.34
N ILE A 221 -5.05 -10.57 -4.06
CA ILE A 221 -5.34 -11.57 -3.03
C ILE A 221 -6.49 -12.49 -3.44
N ASN A 222 -7.52 -11.98 -4.13
CA ASN A 222 -8.68 -12.76 -4.56
C ASN A 222 -8.34 -13.77 -5.66
N SER A 223 -7.49 -13.40 -6.61
CA SER A 223 -7.07 -14.27 -7.72
C SER A 223 -5.85 -15.15 -7.40
N TYR A 224 -5.08 -14.80 -6.36
CA TYR A 224 -3.90 -15.57 -5.95
C TYR A 224 -4.30 -16.98 -5.49
N SER A 225 -3.81 -17.99 -6.20
CA SER A 225 -3.93 -19.40 -5.82
C SER A 225 -2.54 -19.99 -5.63
N SER A 226 -2.29 -20.55 -4.46
CA SER A 226 -1.08 -21.32 -4.18
C SER A 226 -1.47 -22.75 -3.82
N LYS A 227 -0.63 -23.71 -4.23
CA LYS A 227 -0.71 -25.09 -3.74
C LYS A 227 0.05 -25.26 -2.42
N LEU A 228 0.72 -24.21 -1.94
CA LEU A 228 1.44 -24.21 -0.68
C LEU A 228 0.46 -23.92 0.46
N HIS A 229 0.68 -24.58 1.59
CA HIS A 229 0.07 -24.20 2.86
C HIS A 229 1.03 -23.32 3.66
N PHE A 230 0.48 -22.33 4.35
CA PHE A 230 1.23 -21.38 5.16
C PHE A 230 0.97 -21.64 6.64
N GLN A 231 2.04 -21.61 7.43
CA GLN A 231 1.95 -21.73 8.90
C GLN A 231 1.74 -20.36 9.54
N LEU A 232 2.06 -19.28 8.83
CA LEU A 232 1.79 -17.91 9.25
C LEU A 232 1.26 -17.12 8.05
N ILE A 233 0.06 -16.56 8.19
CA ILE A 233 -0.51 -15.62 7.23
C ILE A 233 -0.65 -14.27 7.90
N LEU A 234 -0.16 -13.21 7.27
CA LEU A 234 -0.42 -11.83 7.67
C LEU A 234 -1.35 -11.18 6.65
N CYS A 235 -2.31 -10.39 7.13
CA CYS A 235 -3.18 -9.57 6.28
C CYS A 235 -3.44 -8.24 7.00
N ASN A 236 -2.45 -7.36 6.92
CA ASN A 236 -2.46 -6.10 7.62
C ASN A 236 -3.04 -5.00 6.73
N GLY A 237 -4.00 -4.25 7.28
CA GLY A 237 -4.53 -3.03 6.71
C GLY A 237 -5.54 -3.16 5.56
N LEU A 238 -5.84 -4.37 5.10
CA LEU A 238 -6.92 -4.59 4.13
C LEU A 238 -8.31 -4.65 4.77
N ILE A 239 -8.43 -5.42 5.86
CA ILE A 239 -9.72 -5.81 6.44
C ILE A 239 -10.42 -4.59 7.05
N GLY A 240 -11.66 -4.34 6.60
CA GLY A 240 -12.46 -3.17 6.95
C GLY A 240 -12.13 -1.93 6.11
N GLY A 241 -11.08 -1.97 5.29
CA GLY A 241 -10.66 -0.88 4.40
C GLY A 241 -11.41 -0.85 3.06
N PRO A 242 -11.14 0.12 2.18
CA PRO A 242 -11.83 0.29 0.89
C PRO A 242 -11.79 -0.91 -0.05
N PHE A 243 -10.84 -1.82 0.14
CA PHE A 243 -10.62 -3.00 -0.70
C PHE A 243 -11.23 -4.28 -0.14
N LEU A 244 -11.60 -4.30 1.15
CA LEU A 244 -12.07 -5.50 1.84
C LEU A 244 -13.04 -5.10 2.96
N ASN A 245 -14.28 -4.78 2.61
CA ASN A 245 -15.29 -4.29 3.57
C ASN A 245 -16.72 -4.76 3.35
N GLN A 246 -16.96 -5.63 2.37
CA GLN A 246 -18.25 -6.28 2.15
C GLN A 246 -18.27 -7.69 2.75
N ASP A 247 -19.47 -8.21 3.00
CA ASP A 247 -19.65 -9.53 3.61
C ASP A 247 -19.12 -10.64 2.72
N GLU A 248 -19.31 -10.50 1.40
CA GLU A 248 -18.75 -11.40 0.40
C GLU A 248 -17.21 -11.39 0.42
N ASP A 249 -16.58 -10.24 0.66
CA ASP A 249 -15.12 -10.14 0.76
C ASP A 249 -14.60 -10.91 1.98
N TYR A 250 -15.28 -10.77 3.13
CA TYR A 250 -14.93 -11.46 4.37
C TYR A 250 -15.07 -12.97 4.23
N LEU A 251 -16.18 -13.44 3.66
CA LEU A 251 -16.41 -14.86 3.39
C LEU A 251 -15.36 -15.44 2.45
N GLN A 252 -15.03 -14.72 1.37
CA GLN A 252 -14.02 -15.18 0.40
C GLN A 252 -12.63 -15.22 1.01
N LEU A 253 -12.24 -14.21 1.80
CA LEU A 253 -10.97 -14.21 2.50
C LEU A 253 -10.90 -15.38 3.49
N TRP A 254 -11.90 -15.57 4.34
CA TRP A 254 -11.90 -16.68 5.30
C TRP A 254 -11.83 -18.05 4.62
N LYS A 255 -12.57 -18.24 3.53
CA LYS A 255 -12.48 -19.46 2.71
C LYS A 255 -11.04 -19.68 2.24
N LYS A 256 -10.40 -18.65 1.69
CA LYS A 256 -9.01 -18.70 1.20
C LYS A 256 -8.02 -19.02 2.31
N ILE A 257 -8.09 -18.31 3.43
CA ILE A 257 -7.25 -18.55 4.61
C ILE A 257 -7.43 -19.99 5.08
N ASN A 258 -8.66 -20.49 5.18
CA ASN A 258 -8.93 -21.86 5.59
C ASN A 258 -8.36 -22.90 4.61
N GLU A 259 -8.41 -22.65 3.30
CA GLU A 259 -7.85 -23.53 2.26
C GLU A 259 -6.31 -23.53 2.24
N GLN A 260 -5.68 -22.43 2.67
CA GLN A 260 -4.23 -22.24 2.63
C GLN A 260 -3.51 -22.51 3.96
N THR A 261 -4.25 -22.87 5.00
CA THR A 261 -3.70 -23.11 6.33
C THR A 261 -3.83 -24.57 6.72
N GLU A 262 -2.88 -25.05 7.52
CA GLU A 262 -2.97 -26.34 8.18
C GLU A 262 -3.31 -26.17 9.66
N LYS A 263 -3.44 -27.28 10.36
CA LYS A 263 -3.60 -27.31 11.82
C LYS A 263 -2.52 -26.47 12.50
N ASN A 264 -2.91 -25.70 13.52
CA ASN A 264 -2.07 -24.80 14.30
C ASN A 264 -1.48 -23.61 13.52
N SER A 265 -1.79 -23.44 12.23
CA SER A 265 -1.40 -22.25 11.48
C SER A 265 -1.98 -21.00 12.13
N LEU A 266 -1.19 -19.94 12.10
CA LEU A 266 -1.57 -18.63 12.59
C LEU A 266 -2.04 -17.74 11.44
N PHE A 267 -3.08 -16.97 11.70
CA PHE A 267 -3.51 -15.87 10.85
C PHE A 267 -3.50 -14.59 11.69
N ILE A 268 -2.82 -13.56 11.21
CA ILE A 268 -2.62 -12.30 11.93
C ILE A 268 -3.18 -11.17 11.10
N THR A 269 -4.00 -10.34 11.74
CA THR A 269 -4.55 -9.14 11.11
C THR A 269 -4.27 -7.92 11.98
N GLY A 270 -4.11 -6.79 11.30
CA GLY A 270 -3.91 -5.49 11.89
C GLY A 270 -4.74 -4.47 11.14
N HIS A 271 -5.41 -3.59 11.86
CA HIS A 271 -6.45 -2.73 11.30
C HIS A 271 -6.27 -1.25 11.64
N SER A 272 -5.08 -0.83 12.05
CA SER A 272 -4.71 0.58 12.24
C SER A 272 -4.69 1.38 10.93
N PHE A 273 -5.25 0.86 9.84
CA PHE A 273 -5.03 1.32 8.48
C PHE A 273 -6.30 1.48 7.64
N HIS A 274 -6.23 2.39 6.67
CA HIS A 274 -7.31 2.77 5.75
C HIS A 274 -8.63 3.19 6.40
N GLY A 275 -8.64 3.48 7.71
CA GLY A 275 -9.88 3.79 8.43
C GLY A 275 -10.82 2.59 8.51
N ALA A 276 -10.26 1.38 8.68
CA ALA A 276 -11.02 0.13 8.82
C ALA A 276 -12.22 0.32 9.75
N TYR A 277 -13.41 0.31 9.18
CA TYR A 277 -14.58 0.86 9.88
C TYR A 277 -15.18 -0.15 10.88
N ASN A 278 -14.85 -1.43 10.78
CA ASN A 278 -15.35 -2.46 11.69
C ASN A 278 -14.60 -3.81 11.55
N PRO A 279 -13.38 -3.96 12.09
CA PRO A 279 -12.68 -5.25 12.10
C PRO A 279 -13.44 -6.32 12.89
N GLU A 280 -14.30 -5.94 13.85
CA GLU A 280 -15.12 -6.88 14.62
C GLU A 280 -16.11 -7.62 13.72
N ARG A 281 -16.69 -6.94 12.71
CA ARG A 281 -17.57 -7.60 11.73
C ARG A 281 -16.89 -8.72 10.96
N PHE A 282 -15.57 -8.67 10.74
CA PHE A 282 -14.84 -9.75 10.08
C PHE A 282 -14.82 -11.05 10.91
N ILE A 283 -14.86 -10.93 12.25
CA ILE A 283 -14.90 -12.06 13.17
C ILE A 283 -16.22 -12.83 13.05
N ASP A 284 -17.33 -12.15 12.74
CA ASP A 284 -18.65 -12.78 12.57
C ASP A 284 -18.68 -13.83 11.43
N TYR A 285 -17.73 -13.75 10.50
CA TYR A 285 -17.58 -14.68 9.38
C TYR A 285 -16.52 -15.76 9.63
N MET A 286 -15.88 -15.77 10.80
CA MET A 286 -14.81 -16.70 11.15
C MET A 286 -15.33 -18.15 11.13
N PRO A 287 -14.65 -19.07 10.41
CA PRO A 287 -14.98 -20.49 10.46
C PRO A 287 -14.85 -21.07 11.87
N THR A 288 -15.68 -22.05 12.21
CA THR A 288 -15.72 -22.65 13.57
C THR A 288 -14.47 -23.43 13.95
N ASN A 289 -13.55 -23.67 13.01
CA ASN A 289 -12.27 -24.32 13.22
C ASN A 289 -11.11 -23.32 13.37
N PHE A 290 -11.42 -22.06 13.65
CA PHE A 290 -10.47 -21.06 14.09
C PHE A 290 -10.85 -20.59 15.48
N GLN A 291 -9.84 -20.32 16.29
CA GLN A 291 -9.97 -19.65 17.58
C GLN A 291 -9.18 -18.35 17.59
N ILE A 292 -9.65 -17.39 18.39
CA ILE A 292 -8.95 -16.11 18.61
C ILE A 292 -8.01 -16.27 19.81
N LEU A 293 -6.70 -16.10 19.57
CA LEU A 293 -5.69 -16.10 20.62
C LEU A 293 -5.48 -14.71 21.23
N VAL A 294 -5.59 -13.67 20.40
CA VAL A 294 -5.44 -12.27 20.80
C VAL A 294 -6.50 -11.44 20.11
N HIS A 295 -7.17 -10.58 20.88
CA HIS A 295 -8.05 -9.55 20.36
C HIS A 295 -7.72 -8.22 21.06
N GLU A 296 -6.86 -7.44 20.44
CA GLU A 296 -6.46 -6.12 20.90
C GLU A 296 -6.89 -5.05 19.90
N LYS A 297 -6.84 -3.79 20.35
CA LYS A 297 -7.34 -2.62 19.62
C LYS A 297 -6.81 -2.46 18.19
N GLU A 298 -5.66 -3.02 17.85
CA GLU A 298 -5.07 -2.89 16.50
C GLU A 298 -4.59 -4.23 15.93
N THR A 299 -4.81 -5.34 16.65
CA THR A 299 -4.25 -6.65 16.32
C THR A 299 -5.20 -7.75 16.71
N VAL A 300 -5.45 -8.67 15.79
CA VAL A 300 -6.15 -9.91 16.06
C VAL A 300 -5.31 -11.07 15.57
N ILE A 301 -5.13 -12.08 16.43
CA ILE A 301 -4.37 -13.29 16.11
C ILE A 301 -5.31 -14.47 16.23
N TYR A 302 -5.45 -15.19 15.13
CA TYR A 302 -6.27 -16.38 14.99
C TYR A 302 -5.36 -17.60 14.87
N GLN A 303 -5.84 -18.74 15.36
CA GLN A 303 -5.19 -20.03 15.16
C GLN A 303 -6.20 -21.03 14.60
N LYS A 304 -5.79 -21.79 13.59
CA LYS A 304 -6.58 -22.90 13.08
C LYS A 304 -6.50 -24.08 14.04
N ASP A 305 -7.65 -24.56 14.46
CA ASP A 305 -7.79 -25.63 15.43
C ASP A 305 -7.18 -26.95 14.97
N ALA A 306 -6.99 -27.80 15.97
CA ALA A 306 -6.38 -29.12 15.91
C ALA A 306 -7.22 -30.21 15.24
#